data_AF-A0A2M4BRH0-F1
#
_entry.id   AF-A0A2M4BRH0-F1
#
_cell.length_a   1.000
_cell.length_b   1.000
_cell.length_c   1.000
_cell.angle_alpha   90.00
_cell.angle_beta   90.00
_cell.angle_gamma   90.00
#
_symmetry.space_group_name_H-M   'P 1'
#
loop_
_entity.id
_entity.type
_entity.pdbx_description
1 polymer ?
#
loop_
_entity_poly.entity_id
_entity_poly.type
_entity_poly.pdbx_seq_one_letter_code
_entity_poly.pdbx_strand_id
1 'polypeptide(L)'
;MYAQQAAVLCDLTVPPPAIDDSFPHVKLLEQLSEADAQLVEQFLASRTVGSNDCSKPQPLDPSVDIPEYRSDLRESLLLLASLKQSTIVLDELQTSSPDTVVWNTEVERTEHIKELFSAKLSTLEDPARMRRLKRKLTMRRKKRSWQKRRNLRLVEDRKKLLADREKRQQEIVAWETEWSNRLKLEQAAREELAAKSAILADVRWRKARAKRYLRRFEKTIQLHDQRTVTEETEGANTDGGNIPEERFQRSIGCLIDEWKKKLSDCVKEEKRLKDELARRSTGNESRRRENRWRKALFGDASASLNRIDRNPLDEFVAVRRAWDAYALPNNTLDQPRLVSQGSGVPFGWVKPPEDPLPEWLSYRVNQEAKRTVSTAL
;
A
#
# COMPACT_ATOMS: atom_id res chain seq x y z
N MET A 1 -30.53 -19.69 -35.27
CA MET A 1 -31.12 -18.88 -34.18
C MET A 1 -30.06 -18.48 -33.15
N TYR A 2 -29.04 -17.71 -33.52
CA TYR A 2 -28.00 -17.22 -32.58
C TYR A 2 -27.48 -15.82 -32.96
N ALA A 3 -28.30 -15.01 -33.62
CA ALA A 3 -27.92 -13.63 -34.01
C ALA A 3 -28.82 -12.56 -33.39
N GLN A 4 -29.87 -12.94 -32.63
CA GLN A 4 -30.81 -11.98 -32.02
C GLN A 4 -30.61 -11.75 -30.52
N GLN A 5 -29.70 -12.47 -29.86
CA GLN A 5 -29.42 -12.25 -28.42
C GLN A 5 -28.32 -11.24 -28.12
N ALA A 6 -27.59 -10.74 -29.14
CA ALA A 6 -26.53 -9.75 -28.92
C ALA A 6 -27.02 -8.29 -28.93
N ALA A 7 -28.31 -8.04 -29.18
CA ALA A 7 -28.85 -6.69 -29.35
C ALA A 7 -29.50 -6.09 -28.08
N VAL A 8 -29.49 -6.78 -26.93
CA VAL A 8 -30.21 -6.35 -25.71
C VAL A 8 -29.27 -5.79 -24.62
N LEU A 9 -27.96 -5.72 -24.84
CA LEU A 9 -27.00 -5.35 -23.79
C LEU A 9 -26.43 -3.92 -23.87
N CYS A 10 -27.09 -2.97 -24.53
CA CYS A 10 -26.64 -1.57 -24.57
C CYS A 10 -27.82 -0.58 -24.57
N ASP A 11 -28.74 -0.69 -23.62
CA ASP A 11 -29.65 0.42 -23.29
C ASP A 11 -29.02 1.28 -22.18
N LEU A 12 -28.49 2.45 -22.56
CA LEU A 12 -27.77 3.39 -21.69
C LEU A 12 -28.70 4.28 -20.86
N THR A 13 -30.01 4.03 -20.86
CA THR A 13 -31.00 4.80 -20.11
C THR A 13 -31.42 4.17 -18.77
N VAL A 14 -30.99 2.94 -18.50
CA VAL A 14 -31.26 2.25 -17.23
C VAL A 14 -30.05 2.41 -16.29
N PRO A 15 -30.22 2.93 -15.06
CA PRO A 15 -29.12 3.01 -14.11
C PRO A 15 -28.60 1.58 -13.83
N PRO A 16 -27.28 1.39 -13.67
CA PRO A 16 -26.73 0.08 -13.35
C PRO A 16 -27.40 -0.45 -12.07
N PRO A 17 -27.70 -1.76 -12.00
CA PRO A 17 -28.23 -2.35 -10.78
C PRO A 17 -27.31 -2.01 -9.61
N ALA A 18 -27.91 -1.63 -8.48
CA ALA A 18 -27.17 -1.25 -7.27
C ALA A 18 -26.15 -2.35 -6.95
N ILE A 19 -24.88 -1.96 -6.88
CA ILE A 19 -23.82 -2.84 -6.41
C ILE A 19 -24.16 -3.16 -4.96
N ASP A 20 -24.53 -4.41 -4.72
CA ASP A 20 -24.75 -4.93 -3.38
C ASP A 20 -23.38 -5.05 -2.70
N ASP A 21 -23.01 -4.00 -1.95
CA ASP A 21 -21.78 -3.88 -1.15
C ASP A 21 -21.77 -4.83 0.08
N SER A 22 -22.52 -5.93 0.06
CA SER A 22 -22.51 -6.93 1.12
C SER A 22 -21.37 -7.96 0.94
N PHE A 23 -20.13 -7.46 1.04
CA PHE A 23 -18.95 -8.28 1.29
C PHE A 23 -18.71 -8.43 2.80
N PRO A 24 -18.40 -9.63 3.34
CA PRO A 24 -19.00 -10.93 3.05
C PRO A 24 -20.27 -11.13 3.90
N HIS A 25 -21.28 -11.83 3.36
CA HIS A 25 -22.47 -12.22 4.11
C HIS A 25 -22.10 -12.79 5.48
N VAL A 26 -22.71 -12.26 6.55
CA VAL A 26 -22.61 -12.80 7.93
C VAL A 26 -22.77 -14.32 7.95
N LYS A 27 -23.62 -14.86 7.06
CA LYS A 27 -23.80 -16.30 6.85
C LYS A 27 -22.53 -17.06 6.45
N LEU A 28 -21.63 -16.49 5.65
CA LEU A 28 -20.36 -17.12 5.29
C LEU A 28 -19.37 -17.14 6.47
N LEU A 29 -19.35 -16.07 7.26
CA LEU A 29 -18.54 -16.02 8.49
C LEU A 29 -19.08 -16.99 9.55
N GLU A 30 -20.40 -17.09 9.66
CA GLU A 30 -21.08 -18.03 10.55
C GLU A 30 -20.83 -19.48 10.11
N GLN A 31 -20.96 -19.79 8.81
CA GLN A 31 -20.62 -21.08 8.23
C GLN A 31 -19.15 -21.47 8.42
N LEU A 32 -18.21 -20.51 8.30
CA LEU A 32 -16.80 -20.76 8.60
C LEU A 32 -16.58 -21.02 10.09
N SER A 33 -17.28 -20.29 10.97
CA SER A 33 -17.18 -20.50 12.41
C SER A 33 -17.75 -21.86 12.85
N GLU A 34 -18.84 -22.31 12.22
CA GLU A 34 -19.45 -23.61 12.45
C GLU A 34 -18.56 -24.75 11.92
N ALA A 35 -17.97 -24.58 10.73
CA ALA A 35 -17.03 -25.54 10.17
C ALA A 35 -15.76 -25.68 11.03
N ASP A 36 -15.21 -24.56 11.53
CA ASP A 36 -14.07 -24.57 12.45
C ASP A 36 -14.43 -25.24 13.78
N ALA A 37 -15.61 -24.94 14.35
CA ALA A 37 -16.09 -25.57 15.58
C ALA A 37 -16.23 -27.09 15.41
N GLN A 38 -16.81 -27.55 14.30
CA GLN A 38 -16.93 -28.98 13.99
C GLN A 38 -15.56 -29.66 13.82
N LEU A 39 -14.58 -28.97 13.22
CA LEU A 39 -13.23 -29.51 13.04
C LEU A 39 -12.49 -29.63 14.38
N VAL A 40 -12.67 -28.67 15.28
CA VAL A 40 -12.16 -28.72 16.66
C VAL A 40 -12.83 -29.86 17.44
N GLU A 41 -14.15 -30.02 17.33
CA GLU A 41 -14.86 -31.12 18.01
C GLU A 41 -14.45 -32.50 17.47
N GLN A 42 -14.32 -32.66 16.15
CA GLN A 42 -13.80 -33.90 15.55
C GLN A 42 -12.37 -34.18 16.00
N PHE A 43 -11.51 -33.16 16.08
CA PHE A 43 -10.16 -33.31 16.60
C PHE A 43 -10.16 -33.74 18.07
N LEU A 44 -11.01 -33.16 18.92
CA LEU A 44 -11.14 -33.56 20.32
C LEU A 44 -11.72 -34.98 20.47
N ALA A 45 -12.74 -35.33 19.70
CA ALA A 45 -13.37 -36.64 19.69
C ALA A 45 -12.44 -37.76 19.17
N SER A 46 -11.62 -37.46 18.15
CA SER A 46 -10.58 -38.38 17.67
C SER A 46 -9.50 -38.66 18.72
N ARG A 47 -9.36 -37.79 19.72
CA ARG A 47 -8.39 -37.90 20.80
C ARG A 47 -8.93 -38.61 22.04
N THR A 48 -10.24 -38.65 22.24
CA THR A 48 -10.86 -39.35 23.38
C THR A 48 -10.99 -40.85 23.18
N VAL A 49 -10.97 -41.35 21.94
CA VAL A 49 -11.08 -42.78 21.63
C VAL A 49 -9.74 -43.54 21.74
N GLY A 50 -8.61 -42.84 21.88
CA GLY A 50 -7.27 -43.44 21.95
C GLY A 50 -6.45 -43.11 23.21
N SER A 51 -7.08 -42.62 24.28
CA SER A 51 -6.36 -42.20 25.50
C SER A 51 -6.70 -43.06 26.73
N ASN A 52 -6.85 -44.37 26.54
CA ASN A 52 -6.47 -45.33 27.57
C ASN A 52 -5.09 -45.86 27.17
N ASP A 53 -4.14 -45.83 28.10
CA ASP A 53 -2.75 -46.34 27.98
C ASP A 53 -1.69 -45.36 27.46
N CYS A 54 -1.47 -44.29 28.22
CA CYS A 54 -0.09 -43.80 28.41
C CYS A 54 0.24 -43.63 29.90
N SER A 55 -0.16 -44.61 30.70
CA SER A 55 0.35 -44.80 32.05
C SER A 55 1.76 -45.36 31.93
N LYS A 56 2.75 -44.51 31.65
CA LYS A 56 4.13 -44.86 31.99
C LYS A 56 4.12 -45.23 33.47
N PRO A 57 4.69 -46.36 33.90
CA PRO A 57 4.84 -46.66 35.32
C PRO A 57 5.75 -45.56 35.88
N GLN A 58 5.13 -44.55 36.48
CA GLN A 58 5.83 -43.52 37.21
C GLN A 58 6.32 -44.23 38.46
N PRO A 59 7.63 -44.33 38.70
CA PRO A 59 8.10 -44.85 39.98
C PRO A 59 7.46 -43.99 41.05
N LEU A 60 6.72 -44.63 41.96
CA LEU A 60 6.26 -44.09 43.25
C LEU A 60 7.48 -43.80 44.13
N ASP A 61 8.44 -43.04 43.61
CA ASP A 61 9.50 -42.49 44.41
C ASP A 61 8.92 -41.24 45.09
N PRO A 62 9.10 -41.08 46.41
CA PRO A 62 8.65 -39.90 47.13
C PRO A 62 9.22 -38.65 46.45
N SER A 63 8.32 -37.88 45.86
CA SER A 63 8.62 -36.68 45.12
C SER A 63 9.09 -35.61 46.12
N VAL A 64 10.40 -35.31 46.15
CA VAL A 64 10.95 -34.25 47.00
C VAL A 64 10.35 -32.90 46.63
N ASP A 65 9.50 -32.31 47.46
CA ASP A 65 8.94 -30.99 47.19
C ASP A 65 9.90 -29.87 47.65
N ILE A 66 10.06 -28.84 46.81
CA ILE A 66 10.99 -27.73 47.07
C ILE A 66 10.57 -26.88 48.30
N PRO A 67 9.29 -26.46 48.45
CA PRO A 67 8.85 -25.71 49.62
C PRO A 67 8.94 -26.53 50.92
N GLU A 68 8.67 -27.84 50.87
CA GLU A 68 8.79 -28.74 52.02
C GLU A 68 10.24 -28.87 52.46
N TYR A 69 11.17 -29.18 51.54
CA TYR A 69 12.61 -29.20 51.83
C TYR A 69 13.12 -27.86 52.41
N ARG A 70 12.54 -26.74 51.95
CA ARG A 70 12.84 -25.41 52.49
C ARG A 70 12.29 -25.22 53.90
N SER A 71 11.15 -25.81 54.25
CA SER A 71 10.60 -25.79 55.61
C SER A 71 11.47 -26.60 56.56
N ASP A 72 11.79 -27.84 56.18
CA ASP A 72 12.68 -28.71 56.96
C ASP A 72 14.04 -28.07 57.23
N LEU A 73 14.62 -27.40 56.22
CA LEU A 73 15.87 -26.67 56.38
C LEU A 73 15.74 -25.52 57.39
N ARG A 74 14.62 -24.79 57.39
CA ARG A 74 14.37 -23.70 58.35
C ARG A 74 14.19 -24.24 59.77
N GLU A 75 13.42 -25.30 59.93
CA GLU A 75 13.22 -25.97 61.22
C GLU A 75 14.54 -26.50 61.79
N SER A 76 15.39 -27.09 60.94
CA SER A 76 16.72 -27.56 61.34
C SER A 76 17.63 -26.41 61.78
N LEU A 77 17.57 -25.27 61.08
CA LEU A 77 18.32 -24.06 61.49
C LEU A 77 17.82 -23.49 62.83
N LEU A 78 16.52 -23.58 63.11
CA LEU A 78 15.95 -23.18 64.40
C LEU A 78 16.41 -24.13 65.52
N LEU A 79 16.35 -25.45 65.30
CA LEU A 79 16.86 -26.44 66.26
C LEU A 79 18.35 -26.25 66.55
N LEU A 80 19.16 -25.93 65.53
CA LEU A 80 20.58 -25.59 65.70
C LEU A 80 20.77 -24.34 66.57
N ALA A 81 19.95 -23.30 66.37
CA ALA A 81 19.99 -22.10 67.21
C ALA A 81 19.61 -22.42 68.67
N SER A 82 18.56 -23.21 68.88
CA SER A 82 18.14 -23.65 70.22
C SER A 82 19.20 -24.51 70.90
N LEU A 83 19.90 -25.38 70.16
CA LEU A 83 20.98 -26.20 70.69
C LEU A 83 22.18 -25.34 71.12
N LYS A 84 22.54 -24.32 70.32
CA LYS A 84 23.57 -23.33 70.71
C LYS A 84 23.19 -22.55 71.97
N GLN A 85 21.92 -22.19 72.13
CA GLN A 85 21.46 -21.52 73.34
C GLN A 85 21.53 -22.47 74.55
N SER A 86 21.08 -23.72 74.39
CA SER A 86 21.21 -24.79 75.39
C SER A 86 22.63 -24.96 75.88
N THR A 87 23.61 -24.98 74.97
CA THR A 87 25.02 -25.15 75.34
C THR A 87 25.55 -23.98 76.17
N ILE A 88 25.09 -22.75 75.92
CA ILE A 88 25.46 -21.57 76.72
C ILE A 88 24.87 -21.69 78.13
N VAL A 89 23.58 -22.06 78.23
CA VAL A 89 22.89 -22.23 79.53
C VAL A 89 23.54 -23.33 80.38
N LEU A 90 23.93 -24.45 79.76
CA LEU A 90 24.67 -25.51 80.44
C LEU A 90 26.04 -25.01 80.93
N ASP A 91 26.80 -24.27 80.12
CA ASP A 91 28.11 -23.72 80.54
C ASP A 91 27.98 -22.73 81.73
N GLU A 92 26.92 -21.91 81.71
CA GLU A 92 26.58 -21.00 82.80
C GLU A 92 26.18 -21.75 84.09
N LEU A 93 25.32 -22.76 84.00
CA LEU A 93 24.90 -23.59 85.14
C LEU A 93 26.08 -24.36 85.75
N GLN A 94 27.01 -24.83 84.92
CA GLN A 94 28.23 -25.50 85.37
C GLN A 94 29.11 -24.57 86.23
N THR A 95 29.07 -23.27 85.94
CA THR A 95 29.89 -22.25 86.61
C THR A 95 29.21 -21.65 87.85
N SER A 96 27.87 -21.66 87.93
CA SER A 96 27.10 -20.83 88.88
C SER A 96 26.36 -21.56 90.02
N SER A 97 26.03 -22.86 89.92
CA SER A 97 25.36 -23.58 91.04
C SER A 97 25.32 -25.11 90.85
N PRO A 98 25.52 -25.94 91.90
CA PRO A 98 25.37 -27.39 91.83
C PRO A 98 23.93 -27.84 92.10
N ASP A 99 22.93 -27.17 91.51
CA ASP A 99 21.55 -27.67 91.58
C ASP A 99 21.36 -28.80 90.57
N THR A 100 21.60 -30.02 91.05
CA THR A 100 21.55 -31.26 90.25
C THR A 100 20.22 -31.45 89.52
N VAL A 101 19.11 -30.93 90.05
CA VAL A 101 17.79 -31.12 89.42
C VAL A 101 17.67 -30.25 88.17
N VAL A 102 18.01 -28.96 88.28
CA VAL A 102 17.95 -28.01 87.15
C VAL A 102 18.94 -28.42 86.06
N TRP A 103 20.14 -28.83 86.44
CA TRP A 103 21.15 -29.37 85.53
C TRP A 103 20.62 -30.56 84.71
N ASN A 104 20.09 -31.58 85.39
CA ASN A 104 19.60 -32.79 84.73
C ASN A 104 18.45 -32.48 83.75
N THR A 105 17.53 -31.58 84.12
CA THR A 105 16.42 -31.19 83.23
C THR A 105 16.90 -30.48 81.95
N GLU A 106 17.93 -29.63 82.05
CA GLU A 106 18.47 -28.92 80.89
C GLU A 106 19.31 -29.84 80.00
N VAL A 107 20.00 -30.82 80.59
CA VAL A 107 20.69 -31.89 79.86
C VAL A 107 19.70 -32.74 79.07
N GLU A 108 18.61 -33.20 79.69
CA GLU A 108 17.54 -33.97 79.02
C GLU A 108 16.92 -33.17 77.86
N ARG A 109 16.63 -31.88 78.08
CA ARG A 109 16.10 -30.99 77.04
C ARG A 109 17.09 -30.83 75.88
N THR A 110 18.38 -30.69 76.17
CA THR A 110 19.44 -30.53 75.17
C THR A 110 19.61 -31.80 74.33
N GLU A 111 19.62 -32.98 74.98
CA GLU A 111 19.68 -34.26 74.28
C GLU A 111 18.43 -34.48 73.41
N HIS A 112 17.24 -34.11 73.87
CA HIS A 112 16.03 -34.19 73.04
C HIS A 112 16.11 -33.31 71.78
N ILE A 113 16.61 -32.07 71.90
CA ILE A 113 16.80 -31.17 70.74
C ILE A 113 17.86 -31.73 69.79
N LYS A 114 18.92 -32.34 70.32
CA LYS A 114 19.98 -32.98 69.54
C LYS A 114 19.48 -34.19 68.78
N GLU A 115 18.62 -35.01 69.37
CA GLU A 115 17.95 -36.13 68.70
C GLU A 115 17.05 -35.64 67.56
N LEU A 116 16.19 -34.64 67.83
CA LEU A 116 15.33 -34.04 66.80
C LEU A 116 16.13 -33.42 65.66
N PHE A 117 17.22 -32.71 65.99
CA PHE A 117 18.11 -32.11 65.00
C PHE A 117 18.80 -33.19 64.15
N SER A 118 19.34 -34.24 64.77
CA SER A 118 20.02 -35.35 64.08
C SER A 118 19.06 -36.12 63.17
N ALA A 119 17.83 -36.37 63.64
CA ALA A 119 16.77 -36.97 62.84
C ALA A 119 16.45 -36.11 61.60
N LYS A 120 16.20 -34.81 61.78
CA LYS A 120 15.94 -33.89 60.66
C LYS A 120 17.15 -33.79 59.71
N LEU A 121 18.37 -33.73 60.23
CA LEU A 121 19.60 -33.64 59.43
C LEU A 121 19.78 -34.87 58.54
N SER A 122 19.61 -36.08 59.10
CA SER A 122 19.71 -37.33 58.34
C SER A 122 18.75 -37.37 57.14
N THR A 123 17.54 -36.82 57.28
CA THR A 123 16.58 -36.74 56.18
C THR A 123 16.96 -35.69 55.14
N LEU A 124 17.65 -34.61 55.51
CA LEU A 124 18.10 -33.55 54.61
C LEU A 124 19.38 -33.95 53.85
N GLU A 125 20.26 -34.70 54.50
CA GLU A 125 21.55 -35.15 53.96
C GLU A 125 21.45 -36.41 53.10
N ASP A 126 20.28 -37.05 53.01
CA ASP A 126 20.07 -38.19 52.13
C ASP A 126 20.55 -37.87 50.69
N PRO A 127 21.59 -38.57 50.18
CA PRO A 127 22.16 -38.31 48.87
C PRO A 127 21.16 -38.56 47.73
N ALA A 128 20.14 -39.40 47.92
CA ALA A 128 19.07 -39.57 46.95
C ALA A 128 18.16 -38.33 46.90
N ARG A 129 17.66 -37.86 48.06
CA ARG A 129 16.86 -36.63 48.18
C ARG A 129 17.59 -35.40 47.63
N MET A 130 18.86 -35.21 47.98
CA MET A 130 19.66 -34.08 47.52
C MET A 130 19.88 -34.08 46.00
N ARG A 131 20.16 -35.25 45.39
CA ARG A 131 20.28 -35.37 43.92
C ARG A 131 18.97 -35.01 43.22
N ARG A 132 17.83 -35.46 43.74
CA ARG A 132 16.49 -35.13 43.20
C ARG A 132 16.20 -33.63 43.31
N LEU A 133 16.48 -33.01 44.46
CA LEU A 133 16.32 -31.56 44.65
C LEU A 133 17.18 -30.76 43.67
N LYS A 134 18.48 -31.11 43.54
CA LYS A 134 19.39 -30.46 42.59
C LYS A 134 18.84 -30.54 41.16
N ARG A 135 18.32 -31.70 40.73
CA ARG A 135 17.66 -31.87 39.42
C ARG A 135 16.41 -31.00 39.27
N LYS A 136 15.52 -30.96 40.26
CA LYS A 136 14.32 -30.10 40.22
C LYS A 136 14.69 -28.61 40.13
N LEU A 137 15.72 -28.17 40.87
CA LEU A 137 16.20 -26.79 40.83
C LEU A 137 16.81 -26.40 39.49
N THR A 138 17.63 -27.27 38.87
CA THR A 138 18.18 -27.00 37.54
C THR A 138 17.07 -26.93 36.48
N MET A 139 16.08 -27.83 36.54
CA MET A 139 14.90 -27.77 35.66
C MET A 139 14.10 -26.48 35.84
N ARG A 140 13.87 -26.05 37.08
CA ARG A 140 13.15 -24.78 37.36
C ARG A 140 13.93 -23.57 36.88
N ARG A 141 15.26 -23.54 37.04
CA ARG A 141 16.15 -22.49 36.51
C ARG A 141 16.10 -22.44 34.98
N LYS A 142 16.20 -23.60 34.31
CA LYS A 142 16.07 -23.70 32.84
C LYS A 142 14.72 -23.20 32.37
N LYS A 143 13.62 -23.61 33.01
CA LYS A 143 12.25 -23.15 32.69
C LYS A 143 12.13 -21.63 32.83
N ARG A 144 12.56 -21.05 33.95
CA ARG A 144 12.53 -19.59 34.17
C ARG A 144 13.36 -18.84 33.13
N SER A 145 14.56 -19.32 32.81
CA SER A 145 15.42 -18.72 31.78
C SER A 145 14.76 -18.75 30.40
N TRP A 146 14.16 -19.88 30.03
CA TRP A 146 13.40 -19.99 28.78
C TRP A 146 12.18 -19.07 28.75
N GLN A 147 11.40 -19.01 29.83
CA GLN A 147 10.25 -18.10 29.94
C GLN A 147 10.68 -16.63 29.80
N LYS A 148 11.80 -16.24 30.43
CA LYS A 148 12.35 -14.89 30.30
C LYS A 148 12.70 -14.57 28.85
N ARG A 149 13.40 -15.47 28.15
CA ARG A 149 13.74 -15.30 26.72
C ARG A 149 12.49 -15.24 25.83
N ARG A 150 11.51 -16.11 26.07
CA ARG A 150 10.24 -16.12 25.32
C ARG A 150 9.48 -14.81 25.51
N ASN A 151 9.37 -14.32 26.75
CA ASN A 151 8.66 -13.07 27.02
C ASN A 151 9.36 -11.86 26.39
N LEU A 152 10.70 -11.82 26.40
CA LEU A 152 11.46 -10.78 25.69
C LEU A 152 11.16 -10.78 24.20
N ARG A 153 11.19 -11.94 23.54
CA ARG A 153 10.82 -12.06 22.11
C ARG A 153 9.40 -11.57 21.84
N LEU A 154 8.42 -11.98 22.66
CA LEU A 154 7.04 -11.52 22.51
C LEU A 154 6.88 -10.01 22.67
N VAL A 155 7.66 -9.39 23.56
CA VAL A 155 7.67 -7.93 23.73
C VAL A 155 8.28 -7.25 22.51
N GLU A 156 9.39 -7.76 21.99
CA GLU A 156 10.03 -7.26 20.77
C GLU A 156 9.12 -7.39 19.54
N ASP A 157 8.46 -8.53 19.38
CA ASP A 157 7.52 -8.77 18.28
C ASP A 157 6.30 -7.84 18.36
N ARG A 158 5.75 -7.62 19.56
CA ARG A 158 4.68 -6.63 19.77
C ARG A 158 5.14 -5.22 19.42
N LYS A 159 6.35 -4.83 19.79
CA LYS A 159 6.91 -3.52 19.43
C LYS A 159 7.06 -3.36 17.92
N LYS A 160 7.54 -4.39 17.22
CA LYS A 160 7.64 -4.38 15.75
C LYS A 160 6.27 -4.25 15.10
N LEU A 161 5.28 -5.03 15.54
CA LEU A 161 3.91 -4.94 15.02
C LEU A 161 3.28 -3.56 15.22
N LEU A 162 3.51 -2.93 16.38
CA LEU A 162 3.04 -1.57 16.64
C LEU A 162 3.73 -0.54 15.73
N ALA A 163 5.05 -0.65 15.56
CA ALA A 163 5.80 0.23 14.66
C ALA A 163 5.36 0.08 13.19
N ASP A 164 5.11 -1.16 12.74
CA ASP A 164 4.63 -1.42 11.38
C ASP A 164 3.20 -0.90 11.18
N ARG A 165 2.34 -1.03 12.20
CA ARG A 165 1.00 -0.44 12.19
C ARG A 165 1.08 1.08 12.08
N GLU A 166 1.95 1.71 12.86
CA GLU A 166 2.13 3.17 12.85
C GLU A 166 2.64 3.66 11.48
N LYS A 167 3.61 2.96 10.87
CA LYS A 167 4.07 3.26 9.51
C LYS A 167 2.94 3.19 8.49
N ARG A 168 2.14 2.13 8.51
CA ARG A 168 0.97 2.00 7.61
C ARG A 168 -0.06 3.11 7.85
N GLN A 169 -0.28 3.48 9.11
CA GLN A 169 -1.17 4.59 9.45
C GLN A 169 -0.65 5.92 8.87
N GLN A 170 0.66 6.17 8.96
CA GLN A 170 1.29 7.35 8.36
C GLN A 170 1.19 7.34 6.83
N GLU A 171 1.37 6.19 6.18
CA GLU A 171 1.18 6.03 4.74
C GLU A 171 -0.27 6.32 4.33
N ILE A 172 -1.26 5.81 5.08
CA ILE A 172 -2.68 6.09 4.84
C ILE A 172 -2.95 7.60 4.95
N VAL A 173 -2.49 8.25 6.01
CA VAL A 173 -2.67 9.70 6.19
C VAL A 173 -1.97 10.49 5.07
N ALA A 174 -0.79 10.07 4.63
CA ALA A 174 -0.10 10.70 3.51
C ALA A 174 -0.90 10.56 2.20
N TRP A 175 -1.49 9.38 1.97
CA TRP A 175 -2.34 9.14 0.80
C TRP A 175 -3.64 9.95 0.85
N GLU A 176 -4.31 10.00 2.00
CA GLU A 176 -5.52 10.80 2.20
C GLU A 176 -5.26 12.29 1.98
N THR A 177 -4.15 12.81 2.49
CA THR A 177 -3.77 14.21 2.30
C THR A 177 -3.42 14.51 0.84
N GLU A 178 -2.67 13.63 0.16
CA GLU A 178 -2.45 13.75 -1.28
C GLU A 178 -3.76 13.75 -2.07
N TRP A 179 -4.67 12.81 -1.78
CA TRP A 179 -5.96 12.72 -2.45
C TRP A 179 -6.84 13.94 -2.21
N SER A 180 -6.91 14.41 -0.96
CA SER A 180 -7.64 15.63 -0.61
C SER A 180 -7.08 16.85 -1.36
N ASN A 181 -5.76 16.97 -1.45
CA ASN A 181 -5.12 18.05 -2.19
C ASN A 181 -5.40 17.96 -3.70
N ARG A 182 -5.35 16.76 -4.28
CA ARG A 182 -5.72 16.55 -5.70
C ARG A 182 -7.17 16.92 -5.96
N LEU A 183 -8.09 16.53 -5.08
CA LEU A 183 -9.51 16.88 -5.20
C LEU A 183 -9.72 18.40 -5.13
N LYS A 184 -9.07 19.08 -4.18
CA LYS A 184 -9.12 20.55 -4.07
C LYS A 184 -8.60 21.25 -5.32
N LEU A 185 -7.48 20.77 -5.87
CA LEU A 185 -6.93 21.30 -7.12
C LEU A 185 -7.89 21.08 -8.30
N GLU A 186 -8.53 19.92 -8.37
CA GLU A 186 -9.52 19.62 -9.40
C GLU A 186 -10.79 20.47 -9.26
N GLN A 187 -11.27 20.67 -8.04
CA GLN A 187 -12.38 21.58 -7.72
C GLN A 187 -12.04 23.02 -8.12
N ALA A 188 -10.88 23.53 -7.70
CA ALA A 188 -10.42 24.86 -8.10
C ALA A 188 -10.30 25.01 -9.63
N ALA A 189 -9.83 23.98 -10.33
CA ALA A 189 -9.79 23.97 -11.78
C ALA A 189 -11.18 23.97 -12.42
N ARG A 190 -12.17 23.25 -11.85
CA ARG A 190 -13.57 23.28 -12.30
C ARG A 190 -14.19 24.66 -12.06
N GLU A 191 -13.96 25.26 -10.91
CA GLU A 191 -14.42 26.62 -10.58
C GLU A 191 -13.81 27.66 -11.53
N GLU A 192 -12.50 27.56 -11.81
CA GLU A 192 -11.81 28.42 -12.78
C GLU A 192 -12.45 28.30 -14.18
N LEU A 193 -12.76 27.08 -14.62
CA LEU A 193 -13.44 26.84 -15.90
C LEU A 193 -14.87 27.38 -15.91
N ALA A 194 -15.61 27.22 -14.82
CA ALA A 194 -16.96 27.77 -14.67
C ALA A 194 -16.93 29.31 -14.72
N ALA A 195 -16.00 29.95 -14.01
CA ALA A 195 -15.82 31.40 -14.03
C ALA A 195 -15.48 31.90 -15.44
N LYS A 196 -14.53 31.26 -16.14
CA LYS A 196 -14.20 31.60 -17.54
C LYS A 196 -15.38 31.43 -18.48
N SER A 197 -16.21 30.41 -18.27
CA SER A 197 -17.43 30.19 -19.05
C SER A 197 -18.48 31.28 -18.80
N ALA A 198 -18.63 31.73 -17.54
CA ALA A 198 -19.51 32.85 -17.20
C ALA A 198 -19.02 34.17 -17.83
N ILE A 199 -17.71 34.45 -17.78
CA ILE A 199 -17.11 35.62 -18.45
C ILE A 199 -17.37 35.55 -19.96
N LEU A 200 -17.24 34.38 -20.60
CA LEU A 200 -17.54 34.23 -22.02
C LEU A 200 -19.01 34.56 -22.35
N ALA A 201 -19.94 34.21 -21.47
CA ALA A 201 -21.35 34.57 -21.64
C ALA A 201 -21.55 36.10 -21.56
N ASP A 202 -20.91 36.77 -20.61
CA ASP A 202 -20.92 38.24 -20.53
C ASP A 202 -20.32 38.91 -21.77
N VAL A 203 -19.18 38.42 -22.27
CA VAL A 203 -18.55 38.91 -23.50
C VAL A 203 -19.52 38.80 -24.69
N ARG A 204 -20.24 37.67 -24.82
CA ARG A 204 -21.25 37.49 -25.86
C ARG A 204 -22.39 38.50 -25.73
N TRP A 205 -22.81 38.80 -24.51
CA TRP A 205 -23.83 39.82 -24.25
C TRP A 205 -23.34 41.22 -24.60
N ARG A 206 -22.13 41.61 -24.17
CA ARG A 206 -21.47 42.87 -24.54
C ARG A 206 -21.32 43.01 -26.06
N LYS A 207 -20.90 41.94 -26.75
CA LYS A 207 -20.81 41.88 -28.22
C LYS A 207 -22.17 42.10 -28.89
N ALA A 208 -23.22 41.42 -28.42
CA ALA A 208 -24.58 41.61 -28.92
C ALA A 208 -25.08 43.04 -28.67
N ARG A 209 -24.78 43.61 -27.51
CA ARG A 209 -25.09 45.00 -27.16
C ARG A 209 -24.41 45.98 -28.11
N ALA A 210 -23.10 45.83 -28.36
CA ALA A 210 -22.37 46.68 -29.31
C ALA A 210 -22.95 46.63 -30.72
N LYS A 211 -23.29 45.42 -31.22
CA LYS A 211 -23.98 45.26 -32.51
C LYS A 211 -25.34 45.98 -32.55
N ARG A 212 -26.11 45.95 -31.45
CA ARG A 212 -27.39 46.66 -31.38
C ARG A 212 -27.21 48.18 -31.45
N TYR A 213 -26.20 48.74 -30.79
CA TYR A 213 -25.94 50.19 -30.86
C TYR A 213 -25.45 50.62 -32.25
N LEU A 214 -24.57 49.84 -32.90
CA LEU A 214 -24.14 50.12 -34.27
C LEU A 214 -25.33 50.14 -35.24
N ARG A 215 -26.23 49.15 -35.16
CA ARG A 215 -27.49 49.14 -35.93
C ARG A 215 -28.41 50.32 -35.63
N ARG A 216 -28.39 50.85 -34.39
CA ARG A 216 -29.15 52.05 -34.04
C ARG A 216 -28.55 53.28 -34.71
N PHE A 217 -27.23 53.45 -34.69
CA PHE A 217 -26.57 54.55 -35.39
C PHE A 217 -26.78 54.50 -36.90
N GLU A 218 -26.72 53.32 -37.52
CA GLU A 218 -27.06 53.13 -38.94
C GLU A 218 -28.48 53.63 -39.24
N LYS A 219 -29.46 53.29 -38.39
CA LYS A 219 -30.84 53.80 -38.53
C LYS A 219 -30.95 55.31 -38.28
N THR A 220 -30.20 55.85 -37.33
CA THR A 220 -30.19 57.29 -37.06
C THR A 220 -29.62 58.07 -38.24
N ILE A 221 -28.56 57.56 -38.88
CA ILE A 221 -28.02 58.11 -40.13
C ILE A 221 -29.07 58.03 -41.24
N GLN A 222 -29.70 56.87 -41.46
CA GLN A 222 -30.76 56.75 -42.48
C GLN A 222 -31.94 57.70 -42.27
N LEU A 223 -32.39 57.89 -41.02
CA LEU A 223 -33.46 58.84 -40.71
C LEU A 223 -33.02 60.29 -40.90
N HIS A 224 -31.75 60.58 -40.65
CA HIS A 224 -31.15 61.88 -40.85
C HIS A 224 -31.03 62.20 -42.35
N ASP A 225 -30.52 61.25 -43.14
CA ASP A 225 -30.43 61.34 -44.60
C ASP A 225 -31.82 61.51 -45.25
N GLN A 226 -32.85 60.83 -44.71
CA GLN A 226 -34.23 61.01 -45.19
C GLN A 226 -34.78 62.41 -44.91
N ARG A 227 -34.46 63.01 -43.75
CA ARG A 227 -34.91 64.34 -43.36
C ARG A 227 -34.25 65.44 -44.17
N THR A 228 -32.94 65.34 -44.39
CA THR A 228 -32.18 66.27 -45.23
C THR A 228 -32.68 66.25 -46.67
N VAL A 229 -32.94 65.06 -47.25
CA VAL A 229 -33.54 64.94 -48.59
C VAL A 229 -34.94 65.57 -48.65
N THR A 230 -35.79 65.41 -47.62
CA THR A 230 -37.11 66.06 -47.60
C THR A 230 -37.01 67.59 -47.48
N GLU A 231 -36.11 68.11 -46.65
CA GLU A 231 -35.87 69.56 -46.50
C GLU A 231 -35.31 70.20 -47.77
N GLU A 232 -34.43 69.49 -48.50
CA GLU A 232 -33.92 69.89 -49.82
C GLU A 232 -35.03 69.93 -50.89
N THR A 233 -36.00 69.01 -50.83
CA THR A 233 -37.14 68.98 -51.77
C THR A 233 -38.26 69.98 -51.44
N GLU A 234 -38.39 70.44 -50.19
CA GLU A 234 -39.41 71.41 -49.75
C GLU A 234 -38.97 72.88 -49.86
N GLY A 235 -37.73 73.15 -50.31
CA GLY A 235 -37.33 74.48 -50.77
C GLY A 235 -37.09 75.54 -49.68
N ALA A 236 -36.75 75.13 -48.46
CA ALA A 236 -36.30 76.06 -47.42
C ALA A 236 -34.77 76.26 -47.50
N ASN A 237 -34.35 77.23 -48.32
CA ASN A 237 -32.99 77.80 -48.22
C ASN A 237 -32.83 78.48 -46.85
N THR A 238 -32.30 77.77 -45.86
CA THR A 238 -31.69 78.44 -44.69
C THR A 238 -30.21 78.66 -44.93
N ASP A 239 -29.89 79.91 -45.28
CA ASP A 239 -28.57 80.53 -45.16
C ASP A 239 -28.05 80.35 -43.72
N GLY A 240 -27.26 79.30 -43.53
CA GLY A 240 -26.70 78.88 -42.25
C GLY A 240 -25.98 77.56 -42.44
N GLY A 241 -25.03 77.55 -43.38
CA GLY A 241 -24.49 76.34 -44.00
C GLY A 241 -23.95 75.30 -43.03
N ASN A 242 -24.01 74.03 -43.46
CA ASN A 242 -23.21 72.81 -43.19
C ASN A 242 -22.58 72.53 -41.80
N ILE A 243 -22.43 73.51 -40.92
CA ILE A 243 -21.87 73.40 -39.58
C ILE A 243 -22.72 72.48 -38.69
N PRO A 244 -24.07 72.47 -38.74
CA PRO A 244 -24.88 71.51 -37.99
C PRO A 244 -24.71 70.07 -38.51
N GLU A 245 -24.62 69.91 -39.83
CA GLU A 245 -24.49 68.64 -40.53
C GLU A 245 -23.15 67.97 -40.26
N GLU A 246 -22.06 68.71 -40.51
CA GLU A 246 -20.70 68.23 -40.24
C GLU A 246 -20.51 67.90 -38.76
N ARG A 247 -21.15 68.64 -37.86
CA ARG A 247 -21.10 68.37 -36.42
C ARG A 247 -21.85 67.10 -36.07
N PHE A 248 -23.02 66.85 -36.66
CA PHE A 248 -23.77 65.60 -36.51
C PHE A 248 -22.95 64.41 -37.03
N GLN A 249 -22.43 64.52 -38.24
CA GLN A 249 -21.70 63.43 -38.90
C GLN A 249 -20.36 63.13 -38.21
N ARG A 250 -19.66 64.15 -37.70
CA ARG A 250 -18.46 63.99 -36.88
C ARG A 250 -18.78 63.35 -35.52
N SER A 251 -19.85 63.77 -34.87
CA SER A 251 -20.27 63.23 -33.56
C SER A 251 -20.71 61.76 -33.67
N ILE A 252 -21.56 61.43 -34.66
CA ILE A 252 -22.03 60.06 -34.90
C ILE A 252 -20.88 59.16 -35.38
N GLY A 253 -19.95 59.70 -36.19
CA GLY A 253 -18.73 59.02 -36.62
C GLY A 253 -17.86 58.60 -35.45
N CYS A 254 -17.56 59.53 -34.53
CA CYS A 254 -16.80 59.23 -33.30
C CYS A 254 -17.47 58.13 -32.47
N LEU A 255 -18.80 58.20 -32.29
CA LEU A 255 -19.54 57.17 -31.56
C LEU A 255 -19.49 55.81 -32.27
N ILE A 256 -19.65 55.79 -33.59
CA ILE A 256 -19.55 54.55 -34.38
C ILE A 256 -18.16 53.93 -34.21
N ASP A 257 -17.09 54.72 -34.27
CA ASP A 257 -15.72 54.22 -34.12
C ASP A 257 -15.43 53.69 -32.72
N GLU A 258 -15.93 54.35 -31.67
CA GLU A 258 -15.86 53.84 -30.30
C GLU A 258 -16.57 52.49 -30.15
N TRP A 259 -17.78 52.36 -30.71
CA TRP A 259 -18.55 51.12 -30.62
C TRP A 259 -17.99 50.02 -31.53
N LYS A 260 -17.40 50.35 -32.68
CA LYS A 260 -16.62 49.40 -33.51
C LYS A 260 -15.38 48.90 -32.76
N LYS A 261 -14.66 49.79 -32.07
CA LYS A 261 -13.52 49.41 -31.22
C LYS A 261 -13.96 48.45 -30.10
N LYS A 262 -15.02 48.80 -29.35
CA LYS A 262 -15.61 47.93 -28.32
C LYS A 262 -16.04 46.56 -28.88
N LEU A 263 -16.60 46.53 -30.09
CA LEU A 263 -16.98 45.29 -30.77
C LEU A 263 -15.76 44.44 -31.12
N SER A 264 -14.71 45.04 -31.69
CA SER A 264 -13.43 44.37 -31.98
C SER A 264 -12.81 43.78 -30.72
N ASP A 265 -12.79 44.53 -29.62
CA ASP A 265 -12.23 44.07 -28.35
C ASP A 265 -13.00 42.87 -27.80
N CYS A 266 -14.34 42.90 -27.84
CA CYS A 266 -15.18 41.76 -27.47
C CYS A 266 -14.91 40.52 -28.35
N VAL A 267 -14.67 40.70 -29.65
CA VAL A 267 -14.35 39.59 -30.57
C VAL A 267 -12.99 38.97 -30.24
N LYS A 268 -11.98 39.79 -29.97
CA LYS A 268 -10.65 39.32 -29.56
C LYS A 268 -10.71 38.58 -28.22
N GLU A 269 -11.42 39.14 -27.24
CA GLU A 269 -11.63 38.55 -25.92
C GLU A 269 -12.36 37.20 -26.01
N GLU A 270 -13.45 37.13 -26.80
CA GLU A 270 -14.21 35.90 -27.04
C GLU A 270 -13.34 34.81 -27.67
N LYS A 271 -12.50 35.16 -28.66
CA LYS A 271 -11.58 34.21 -29.31
C LYS A 271 -10.58 33.67 -28.30
N ARG A 272 -9.94 34.55 -27.51
CA ARG A 272 -8.99 34.14 -26.47
C ARG A 272 -9.61 33.19 -25.44
N LEU A 273 -10.80 33.52 -24.93
CA LEU A 273 -11.50 32.70 -23.94
C LEU A 273 -11.92 31.34 -24.51
N LYS A 274 -12.38 31.30 -25.77
CA LYS A 274 -12.68 30.05 -26.48
C LYS A 274 -11.45 29.17 -26.64
N ASP A 275 -10.33 29.74 -27.04
CA ASP A 275 -9.07 28.98 -27.19
C ASP A 275 -8.60 28.42 -25.85
N GLU A 276 -8.73 29.20 -24.77
CA GLU A 276 -8.36 28.78 -23.42
C GLU A 276 -9.28 27.67 -22.88
N LEU A 277 -10.60 27.80 -23.03
CA LEU A 277 -11.58 26.77 -22.67
C LEU A 277 -11.39 25.50 -23.52
N ALA A 278 -11.09 25.64 -24.82
CA ALA A 278 -10.85 24.51 -25.70
C ALA A 278 -9.59 23.74 -25.30
N ARG A 279 -8.53 24.42 -24.84
CA ARG A 279 -7.30 23.76 -24.36
C ARG A 279 -7.53 22.93 -23.09
N ARG A 280 -8.47 23.33 -22.23
CA ARG A 280 -8.78 22.68 -20.95
C ARG A 280 -10.05 21.84 -20.94
N SER A 281 -10.72 21.71 -22.09
CA SER A 281 -11.85 20.79 -22.25
C SER A 281 -11.38 19.36 -21.97
N THR A 282 -12.13 18.64 -21.12
CA THR A 282 -11.88 17.24 -20.72
C THR A 282 -11.68 16.31 -21.92
N GLY A 283 -12.39 16.55 -23.04
CA GLY A 283 -12.22 15.80 -24.28
C GLY A 283 -10.87 16.00 -24.98
N ASN A 284 -10.29 17.20 -24.88
CA ASN A 284 -8.97 17.49 -25.45
C ASN A 284 -7.83 17.08 -24.53
N GLU A 285 -8.00 17.20 -23.21
CA GLU A 285 -7.01 16.75 -22.23
C GLU A 285 -6.84 15.21 -22.28
N SER A 286 -7.96 14.47 -22.33
CA SER A 286 -7.96 13.01 -22.44
C SER A 286 -7.31 12.54 -23.74
N ARG A 287 -7.70 13.12 -24.89
CA ARG A 287 -7.07 12.81 -26.20
C ARG A 287 -5.59 13.17 -26.25
N ARG A 288 -5.16 14.27 -25.61
CA ARG A 288 -3.74 14.63 -25.52
C ARG A 288 -2.97 13.63 -24.67
N ARG A 289 -3.54 13.21 -23.54
CA ARG A 289 -2.94 12.18 -22.69
C ARG A 289 -2.82 10.86 -23.45
N GLU A 290 -3.88 10.45 -24.13
CA GLU A 290 -3.90 9.26 -24.97
C GLU A 290 -2.84 9.36 -26.09
N ASN A 291 -2.74 10.49 -26.79
CA ASN A 291 -1.73 10.69 -27.83
C ASN A 291 -0.29 10.66 -27.26
N ARG A 292 -0.06 11.17 -26.04
CA ARG A 292 1.23 11.04 -25.36
C ARG A 292 1.56 9.58 -25.06
N TRP A 293 0.58 8.81 -24.56
CA TRP A 293 0.76 7.37 -24.32
C TRP A 293 0.98 6.61 -25.63
N ARG A 294 0.22 6.91 -26.68
CA ARG A 294 0.44 6.34 -28.02
C ARG A 294 1.84 6.62 -28.53
N LYS A 295 2.33 7.85 -28.37
CA LYS A 295 3.69 8.23 -28.76
C LYS A 295 4.77 7.53 -27.91
N ALA A 296 4.54 7.38 -26.61
CA ALA A 296 5.50 6.72 -25.72
C ALA A 296 5.58 5.21 -25.97
N LEU A 297 4.44 4.57 -26.24
CA LEU A 297 4.34 3.12 -26.45
C LEU A 297 4.70 2.70 -27.88
N PHE A 298 4.30 3.49 -28.89
CA PHE A 298 4.40 3.11 -30.30
C PHE A 298 5.30 4.05 -31.12
N GLY A 299 5.93 5.04 -30.49
CA GLY A 299 6.73 6.05 -31.18
C GLY A 299 5.88 7.07 -31.93
N ASP A 300 6.54 8.02 -32.62
CA ASP A 300 5.84 8.95 -33.50
C ASP A 300 5.27 8.20 -34.71
N ALA A 301 3.96 8.22 -34.88
CA ALA A 301 3.29 7.62 -36.05
C ALA A 301 3.75 8.23 -37.39
N SER A 302 4.26 9.46 -37.37
CA SER A 302 4.88 10.13 -38.52
C SER A 302 6.32 9.68 -38.78
N ALA A 303 7.00 9.10 -37.79
CA ALA A 303 8.35 8.57 -37.96
C ALA A 303 8.35 7.17 -38.59
N SER A 304 7.29 6.37 -38.41
CA SER A 304 7.21 5.03 -39.02
C SER A 304 7.03 5.10 -40.53
N LEU A 305 6.25 6.05 -41.05
CA LEU A 305 6.00 6.18 -42.49
C LEU A 305 7.25 6.62 -43.28
N ASN A 306 8.11 7.45 -42.65
CA ASN A 306 9.31 7.98 -43.28
C ASN A 306 10.55 7.06 -43.17
N ARG A 307 10.44 5.92 -42.45
CA ARG A 307 11.54 4.95 -42.28
C ARG A 307 11.45 3.73 -43.22
N ILE A 308 10.36 3.57 -43.96
CA ILE A 308 10.11 2.39 -44.81
C ILE A 308 11.13 2.28 -45.97
N ASP A 309 11.81 3.37 -46.34
CA ASP A 309 12.87 3.39 -47.37
C ASP A 309 14.24 2.88 -46.88
N ARG A 310 14.43 2.66 -45.56
CA ARG A 310 15.65 2.05 -45.03
C ARG A 310 15.33 0.62 -44.61
N ASN A 311 15.98 -0.33 -45.28
CA ASN A 311 15.85 -1.77 -45.13
C ASN A 311 15.25 -2.19 -43.77
N PRO A 312 13.92 -2.40 -43.69
CA PRO A 312 13.20 -2.43 -42.42
C PRO A 312 13.63 -3.61 -41.54
N LEU A 313 14.22 -4.63 -42.15
CA LEU A 313 14.67 -5.84 -41.48
C LEU A 313 15.74 -5.57 -40.43
N ASP A 314 16.73 -4.73 -40.73
CA ASP A 314 17.84 -4.46 -39.79
C ASP A 314 17.36 -3.68 -38.56
N GLU A 315 16.39 -2.78 -38.75
CA GLU A 315 15.79 -2.01 -37.67
C GLU A 315 14.86 -2.89 -36.82
N PHE A 316 14.07 -3.78 -37.43
CA PHE A 316 13.28 -4.78 -36.68
C PHE A 316 14.18 -5.76 -35.92
N VAL A 317 15.30 -6.19 -36.51
CA VAL A 317 16.30 -7.03 -35.83
C VAL A 317 16.95 -6.27 -34.66
N ALA A 318 17.24 -4.98 -34.82
CA ALA A 318 17.79 -4.15 -33.74
C ALA A 318 16.79 -3.96 -32.59
N VAL A 319 15.53 -3.66 -32.89
CA VAL A 319 14.45 -3.57 -31.90
C VAL A 319 14.27 -4.92 -31.20
N ARG A 320 14.25 -6.02 -31.96
CA ARG A 320 14.13 -7.37 -31.38
C ARG A 320 15.29 -7.69 -30.44
N ARG A 321 16.54 -7.40 -30.84
CA ARG A 321 17.74 -7.58 -30.01
C ARG A 321 17.69 -6.74 -28.74
N ALA A 322 17.18 -5.51 -28.81
CA ALA A 322 17.00 -4.65 -27.64
C ALA A 322 15.97 -5.24 -26.67
N TRP A 323 14.89 -5.85 -27.17
CA TRP A 323 13.93 -6.57 -26.34
C TRP A 323 14.49 -7.87 -25.75
N ASP A 324 15.26 -8.62 -26.53
CA ASP A 324 15.88 -9.87 -26.07
C ASP A 324 16.85 -9.63 -24.89
N ALA A 325 17.46 -8.44 -24.79
CA ALA A 325 18.30 -8.04 -23.65
C ALA A 325 17.54 -7.98 -22.31
N TYR A 326 16.22 -7.79 -22.33
CA TYR A 326 15.37 -7.81 -21.15
C TYR A 326 14.69 -9.18 -20.93
N ALA A 327 14.75 -10.07 -21.92
CA ALA A 327 14.19 -11.43 -21.87
C ALA A 327 15.20 -12.49 -21.41
N LEU A 328 16.50 -12.23 -21.57
CA LEU A 328 17.57 -13.11 -21.09
C LEU A 328 18.01 -12.70 -19.68
N PRO A 329 18.15 -13.64 -18.73
CA PRO A 329 18.76 -13.34 -17.43
C PRO A 329 20.17 -12.82 -17.67
N ASN A 330 20.45 -11.60 -17.21
CA ASN A 330 21.79 -11.03 -17.28
C ASN A 330 22.76 -12.03 -16.64
N ASN A 331 23.68 -12.57 -17.44
CA ASN A 331 24.87 -13.27 -16.95
C ASN A 331 25.78 -12.23 -16.29
N THR A 332 25.37 -11.71 -15.13
CA THR A 332 26.30 -11.11 -14.19
C THR A 332 27.18 -12.25 -13.70
N LEU A 333 28.42 -12.29 -14.20
CA LEU A 333 29.54 -12.95 -13.53
C LEU A 333 29.41 -12.63 -12.03
N ASP A 334 29.21 -13.66 -11.20
CA ASP A 334 29.28 -13.67 -9.73
C ASP A 334 28.15 -14.46 -9.04
N GLN A 335 27.55 -15.45 -9.70
CA GLN A 335 26.93 -16.57 -8.97
C GLN A 335 27.29 -17.94 -9.57
N PRO A 336 27.91 -18.85 -8.79
CA PRO A 336 27.96 -20.25 -9.13
C PRO A 336 26.62 -20.86 -8.71
N ARG A 337 25.60 -20.74 -9.55
CA ARG A 337 24.38 -21.53 -9.40
C ARG A 337 24.06 -22.24 -10.70
N LEU A 338 24.15 -23.55 -10.57
CA LEU A 338 23.66 -24.61 -11.44
C LEU A 338 22.19 -24.34 -11.82
N VAL A 339 21.96 -23.50 -12.81
CA VAL A 339 20.70 -23.47 -13.55
C VAL A 339 21.06 -23.93 -14.94
N SER A 340 20.70 -25.16 -15.26
CA SER A 340 20.75 -25.72 -16.61
C SER A 340 20.39 -24.62 -17.60
N GLN A 341 21.32 -24.36 -18.51
CA GLN A 341 21.17 -23.61 -19.77
C GLN A 341 19.71 -23.24 -20.03
N GLY A 342 19.33 -22.02 -19.65
CA GLY A 342 18.07 -21.44 -20.11
C GLY A 342 18.16 -21.41 -21.63
N SER A 343 17.44 -22.31 -22.31
CA SER A 343 17.42 -22.30 -23.77
C SER A 343 16.94 -20.92 -24.18
N GLY A 344 17.65 -20.25 -25.09
CA GLY A 344 17.30 -18.91 -25.61
C GLY A 344 16.01 -18.87 -26.43
N VAL A 345 15.10 -19.79 -26.16
CA VAL A 345 13.87 -20.09 -26.87
C VAL A 345 12.73 -19.90 -25.86
N PRO A 346 11.82 -18.95 -26.08
CA PRO A 346 10.72 -18.67 -25.17
C PRO A 346 9.90 -19.93 -24.85
N PHE A 347 9.33 -19.97 -23.66
CA PHE A 347 8.45 -21.05 -23.22
C PHE A 347 7.33 -21.26 -24.27
N GLY A 348 7.28 -22.47 -24.86
CA GLY A 348 6.31 -22.85 -25.91
C GLY A 348 6.88 -23.02 -27.32
N TRP A 349 8.14 -22.66 -27.57
CA TRP A 349 8.79 -22.88 -28.86
C TRP A 349 9.54 -24.22 -28.88
N VAL A 350 9.18 -25.09 -29.82
CA VAL A 350 9.79 -26.41 -29.98
C VAL A 350 11.13 -26.26 -30.70
N LYS A 351 12.24 -26.59 -30.01
CA LYS A 351 13.55 -26.71 -30.66
C LYS A 351 13.45 -27.84 -31.70
N PRO A 352 13.85 -27.61 -32.97
CA PRO A 352 13.91 -28.68 -33.95
C PRO A 352 14.80 -29.82 -33.43
N PRO A 353 14.46 -31.09 -33.73
CA PRO A 353 15.29 -32.23 -33.36
C PRO A 353 16.69 -32.09 -33.96
N GLU A 354 17.71 -32.63 -33.27
CA GLU A 354 19.11 -32.51 -33.71
C GLU A 354 19.36 -33.15 -35.08
N ASP A 355 18.58 -34.19 -35.40
CA ASP A 355 18.46 -34.80 -36.71
C ASP A 355 17.11 -34.41 -37.35
N PRO A 356 17.06 -33.31 -38.14
CA PRO A 356 15.85 -32.91 -38.83
C PRO A 356 15.53 -33.86 -39.98
N LEU A 357 14.25 -33.97 -40.33
CA LEU A 357 13.79 -34.75 -41.47
C LEU A 357 14.46 -34.29 -42.77
N PRO A 358 14.67 -35.17 -43.77
CA PRO A 358 15.44 -34.87 -44.99
C PRO A 358 14.95 -33.61 -45.76
N GLU A 359 13.66 -33.31 -45.68
CA GLU A 359 13.01 -32.16 -46.30
C GLU A 359 13.52 -30.81 -45.78
N TRP A 360 14.06 -30.78 -44.56
CA TRP A 360 14.53 -29.57 -43.88
C TRP A 360 16.01 -29.28 -44.15
N LEU A 361 16.73 -30.20 -44.79
CA LEU A 361 18.16 -30.04 -45.11
C LEU A 361 18.43 -28.86 -46.05
N SER A 362 17.47 -28.51 -46.91
CA SER A 362 17.56 -27.37 -47.84
C SER A 362 17.67 -26.01 -47.15
N TYR A 363 17.26 -25.92 -45.88
CA TYR A 363 17.29 -24.68 -45.09
C TYR A 363 18.47 -24.60 -44.12
N ARG A 364 19.35 -25.62 -44.05
CA ARG A 364 20.61 -25.51 -43.30
C ARG A 364 21.55 -24.57 -44.04
N VAL A 365 21.76 -23.37 -43.49
CA VAL A 365 22.85 -22.51 -43.91
C VAL A 365 24.17 -23.21 -43.55
N ASN A 366 24.91 -23.67 -44.56
CA ASN A 366 26.21 -24.34 -44.40
C ASN A 366 27.16 -23.49 -43.53
N GLN A 367 27.37 -23.90 -42.28
CA GLN A 367 28.30 -23.23 -41.37
C GLN A 367 29.77 -23.41 -41.79
N GLU A 368 30.07 -24.38 -42.66
CA GLU A 368 31.41 -24.64 -43.18
C GLU A 368 31.93 -23.49 -44.07
N ALA A 369 31.04 -22.78 -44.76
CA ALA A 369 31.41 -21.60 -45.55
C ALA A 369 31.84 -20.40 -44.69
N LYS A 370 31.56 -20.39 -43.38
CA LYS A 370 31.97 -19.31 -42.47
C LYS A 370 33.28 -19.57 -41.73
N ARG A 371 33.78 -20.81 -41.68
CA ARG A 371 35.05 -21.13 -41.00
C ARG A 371 36.29 -20.86 -41.86
N THR A 372 36.17 -20.94 -43.18
CA THR A 372 37.27 -20.64 -44.12
C THR A 372 37.56 -19.15 -44.27
N VAL A 373 36.59 -18.27 -43.99
CA VAL A 373 36.81 -16.80 -44.04
C VAL A 373 37.52 -16.27 -42.77
N SER A 374 37.45 -16.99 -41.65
CA SER A 374 38.05 -16.53 -40.38
C SER A 374 39.51 -16.99 -40.16
N THR A 375 40.08 -17.77 -41.08
CA THR A 375 41.50 -18.19 -41.05
C THR A 375 42.37 -17.47 -42.09
N ALA A 376 41.77 -16.57 -42.86
CA ALA A 376 42.45 -15.73 -43.83
C ALA A 376 42.17 -14.25 -43.55
N LEU A 377 42.53 -13.80 -42.35
CA LEU A 377 42.78 -12.39 -42.00
C LEU A 377 43.78 -12.33 -40.83
#